data_AF-A0A5S3YTB6-F1
#
_entry.id   AF-A0A5S3YTB6-F1
#
_cell.length_a   1.000
_cell.length_b   1.000
_cell.length_c   1.000
_cell.angle_alpha   90.00
_cell.angle_beta   90.00
_cell.angle_gamma   90.00
#
_symmetry.space_group_name_H-M   'P 1'
#
loop_
_entity.id
_entity.type
_entity.pdbx_description
1 polymer ?
#
loop_
_entity_poly.entity_id
_entity_poly.type
_entity_poly.pdbx_seq_one_letter_code
_entity_poly.pdbx_strand_id
1 'polypeptide(L)'
;MKKFLLLVVIVLAFFTIDHPVIKERREAILGEGVNLLGEQSKVARSTAAKIARTHITQKIELDETELEYLNDALSTDDKLKAFHLRYCKENDLNLYFYGNKLNEICRIAGESIFEGKSL
;
A
#
# COMPACT_ATOMS: atom_id res chain seq x y z
N MET A 1 25.59 -31.21 1.40
CA MET A 1 26.56 -30.39 0.64
C MET A 1 26.57 -30.68 -0.87
N LYS A 2 26.88 -31.89 -1.35
CA LYS A 2 27.00 -32.19 -2.82
C LYS A 2 25.70 -32.02 -3.64
N LYS A 3 24.54 -32.35 -3.05
CA LYS A 3 23.21 -32.23 -3.70
C LYS A 3 22.76 -30.77 -3.91
N PHE A 4 23.17 -29.87 -3.02
CA PHE A 4 22.84 -28.44 -3.11
C PHE A 4 23.64 -27.75 -4.21
N LEU A 5 24.94 -28.06 -4.30
CA LEU A 5 25.79 -27.61 -5.40
C LEU A 5 25.26 -28.05 -6.76
N LEU A 6 24.78 -29.29 -6.86
CA LEU A 6 24.22 -29.82 -8.10
C LEU A 6 22.92 -29.10 -8.50
N LEU A 7 22.08 -28.73 -7.53
CA LEU A 7 20.86 -27.97 -7.76
C LEU A 7 21.17 -26.54 -8.25
N VAL A 8 22.15 -25.88 -7.64
CA VAL A 8 22.62 -24.55 -8.07
C VAL A 8 23.18 -24.58 -9.49
N VAL A 9 23.94 -25.64 -9.84
CA VAL A 9 24.47 -25.83 -11.20
C VAL A 9 23.36 -26.07 -12.23
N ILE A 10 22.32 -26.84 -11.88
CA ILE A 10 21.16 -27.04 -12.76
C ILE A 10 20.42 -25.73 -13.00
N VAL A 11 20.18 -24.94 -11.94
CA VAL A 11 19.50 -23.63 -12.05
C VAL A 11 20.34 -22.70 -12.94
N LEU A 12 21.64 -22.58 -12.69
CA LEU A 12 22.52 -21.76 -13.51
C LEU A 12 22.54 -22.22 -14.98
N ALA A 13 22.60 -23.53 -15.23
CA ALA A 13 22.52 -24.07 -16.59
C ALA A 13 21.22 -23.68 -17.30
N PHE A 14 20.09 -23.72 -16.60
CA PHE A 14 18.79 -23.27 -17.12
C PHE A 14 18.77 -21.77 -17.48
N PHE A 15 19.54 -20.93 -16.79
CA PHE A 15 19.64 -19.50 -17.08
C PHE A 15 20.67 -19.15 -18.15
N THR A 16 21.66 -20.01 -18.42
CA THR A 16 22.73 -19.77 -19.43
C THR A 16 22.40 -20.29 -20.83
N ILE A 17 21.42 -21.18 -20.98
CA ILE A 17 21.05 -21.74 -22.27
C ILE A 17 20.13 -20.74 -22.99
N ASP A 18 20.71 -19.98 -23.92
CA ASP A 18 20.07 -18.95 -24.73
C ASP A 18 19.23 -19.59 -25.86
N HIS A 19 18.22 -20.41 -25.49
CA HIS A 19 17.35 -21.10 -26.44
C HIS A 19 16.07 -20.28 -26.66
N PRO A 20 15.74 -19.86 -27.91
CA PRO A 20 14.68 -18.89 -28.19
C PRO A 20 13.28 -19.33 -27.70
N VAL A 21 13.02 -20.64 -27.68
CA VAL A 21 11.75 -21.24 -27.20
C VAL A 21 11.54 -21.11 -25.68
N ILE A 22 12.61 -20.92 -24.90
CA ILE A 22 12.54 -20.79 -23.42
C ILE A 22 12.35 -19.32 -23.01
N LYS A 23 12.75 -18.38 -23.88
CA LYS A 23 12.74 -16.94 -23.60
C LYS A 23 11.32 -16.40 -23.40
N GLU A 24 10.38 -16.75 -24.28
CA GLU A 24 8.98 -16.31 -24.15
C GLU A 24 8.29 -16.89 -22.89
N ARG A 25 8.49 -18.18 -22.59
CA ARG A 25 7.89 -18.78 -21.37
C ARG A 25 8.49 -18.22 -20.09
N ARG A 26 9.80 -17.92 -20.08
CA ARG A 26 10.46 -17.28 -18.95
C ARG A 26 9.94 -15.86 -18.75
N GLU A 27 9.77 -15.07 -19.81
CA GLU A 27 9.24 -13.70 -19.71
C GLU A 27 7.77 -13.68 -19.28
N ALA A 28 6.94 -14.63 -19.72
CA ALA A 28 5.55 -14.78 -19.26
C ALA A 28 5.46 -15.11 -17.75
N ILE A 29 6.25 -16.08 -17.27
CA ILE A 29 6.27 -16.46 -15.85
C ILE A 29 6.89 -15.36 -14.98
N LEU A 30 7.94 -14.69 -15.46
CA LEU A 30 8.54 -13.56 -14.75
C LEU A 30 7.58 -12.38 -14.71
N GLY A 31 6.88 -12.07 -15.80
CA GLY A 31 5.87 -11.01 -15.90
C GLY A 31 4.65 -11.24 -15.01
N GLU A 32 4.12 -12.47 -14.98
CA GLU A 32 3.08 -12.85 -14.01
C GLU A 32 3.59 -12.80 -12.57
N GLY A 33 4.82 -13.25 -12.33
CA GLY A 33 5.47 -13.19 -11.03
C GLY A 33 5.66 -11.76 -10.51
N VAL A 34 6.17 -10.83 -11.33
CA VAL A 34 6.28 -9.41 -10.91
C VAL A 34 4.94 -8.72 -10.77
N ASN A 35 3.92 -9.08 -11.57
CA ASN A 35 2.58 -8.54 -11.40
C ASN A 35 1.92 -9.04 -10.10
N LEU A 36 2.01 -10.33 -9.78
CA LEU A 36 1.53 -10.88 -8.51
C LEU A 36 2.22 -10.25 -7.30
N LEU A 37 3.54 -10.05 -7.37
CA LEU A 37 4.31 -9.35 -6.34
C LEU A 37 3.93 -7.86 -6.26
N GLY A 38 3.67 -7.23 -7.40
CA GLY A 38 3.22 -5.84 -7.50
C GLY A 38 1.83 -5.64 -6.91
N GLU A 39 0.89 -6.56 -7.14
CA GLU A 39 -0.45 -6.53 -6.58
C GLU A 39 -0.44 -6.79 -5.07
N GLN A 40 0.31 -7.78 -4.59
CA GLN A 40 0.51 -7.99 -3.15
C GLN A 40 1.17 -6.78 -2.49
N SER A 41 2.16 -6.16 -3.15
CA SER A 41 2.81 -4.95 -2.65
C SER A 41 1.86 -3.75 -2.61
N LYS A 42 0.98 -3.58 -3.61
CA LYS A 42 -0.05 -2.51 -3.62
C LYS A 42 -1.09 -2.67 -2.51
N VAL A 43 -1.51 -3.91 -2.25
CA VAL A 43 -2.43 -4.23 -1.14
C VAL A 43 -1.75 -3.93 0.20
N ALA A 44 -0.49 -4.36 0.38
CA ALA A 44 0.27 -4.07 1.59
C ALA A 44 0.52 -2.56 1.80
N ARG A 45 0.75 -1.79 0.73
CA ARG A 45 1.02 -0.33 0.76
C ARG A 45 -0.22 0.55 1.00
N SER A 46 -1.40 -0.03 1.12
CA SER A 46 -2.65 0.71 1.37
C SER A 46 -3.41 0.21 2.59
N THR A 47 -2.77 -0.63 3.42
CA THR A 47 -3.40 -1.26 4.58
C THR A 47 -3.79 -0.20 5.62
N ALA A 48 -2.89 0.72 5.96
CA ALA A 48 -3.17 1.77 6.93
C ALA A 48 -4.24 2.75 6.42
N ALA A 49 -4.17 3.13 5.15
CA ALA A 49 -5.15 3.97 4.47
C ALA A 49 -6.55 3.35 4.49
N LYS A 50 -6.65 2.04 4.21
CA LYS A 50 -7.93 1.33 4.25
C LYS A 50 -8.49 1.28 5.67
N ILE A 51 -7.67 0.93 6.67
CA ILE A 51 -8.08 0.90 8.08
C ILE A 51 -8.58 2.28 8.51
N ALA A 52 -7.84 3.34 8.20
CA ALA A 52 -8.20 4.71 8.55
C ALA A 52 -9.56 5.09 7.96
N ARG A 53 -9.78 4.89 6.66
CA ARG A 53 -11.07 5.21 6.02
C ARG A 53 -12.23 4.44 6.66
N THR A 54 -12.05 3.15 6.93
CA THR A 54 -13.07 2.33 7.58
C THR A 54 -13.40 2.83 8.99
N HIS A 55 -12.40 3.11 9.82
CA HIS A 55 -12.63 3.60 11.17
C HIS A 55 -13.26 5.00 11.19
N ILE A 56 -12.88 5.87 10.27
CA ILE A 56 -13.44 7.21 10.13
C ILE A 56 -14.92 7.13 9.75
N THR A 57 -15.27 6.38 8.70
CA THR A 57 -16.67 6.27 8.24
C THR A 57 -17.59 5.56 9.22
N GLN A 58 -17.05 4.76 10.14
CA GLN A 58 -17.82 4.13 11.22
C GLN A 58 -18.11 5.06 12.39
N LYS A 59 -17.25 6.05 12.65
CA LYS A 59 -17.32 6.92 13.84
C LYS A 59 -17.82 8.33 13.54
N ILE A 60 -17.65 8.79 12.30
CA ILE A 60 -17.90 10.17 11.91
C ILE A 60 -18.92 10.15 10.77
N GLU A 61 -20.00 10.92 10.96
CA GLU A 61 -20.94 11.19 9.87
C GLU A 61 -20.30 12.16 8.87
N LEU A 62 -20.30 11.74 7.61
CA LEU A 62 -19.73 12.48 6.50
C LEU A 62 -20.82 12.71 5.46
N ASP A 63 -20.89 13.92 4.93
CA ASP A 63 -21.67 14.16 3.71
C ASP A 63 -20.97 13.56 2.48
N GLU A 64 -21.65 13.59 1.33
CA GLU A 64 -21.13 13.02 0.09
C GLU A 64 -19.81 13.65 -0.36
N THR A 65 -19.67 14.97 -0.20
CA THR A 65 -18.48 15.72 -0.60
C THR A 65 -17.30 15.43 0.34
N GLU A 66 -17.58 15.39 1.65
CA GLU A 66 -16.63 15.00 2.68
C GLU A 66 -16.13 13.57 2.49
N LEU A 67 -17.03 12.63 2.14
CA LEU A 67 -16.69 11.24 1.88
C LEU A 67 -15.83 11.09 0.62
N GLU A 68 -16.17 11.78 -0.47
CA GLU A 68 -15.37 11.80 -1.69
C GLU A 68 -13.97 12.34 -1.42
N TYR A 69 -13.87 13.49 -0.73
CA TYR A 69 -12.59 14.07 -0.33
C TYR A 69 -11.79 13.12 0.56
N LEU A 70 -12.42 12.48 1.56
CA LEU A 70 -11.74 11.51 2.43
C LEU A 70 -11.16 10.35 1.61
N ASN A 71 -11.93 9.81 0.67
CA ASN A 71 -11.51 8.68 -0.15
C ASN A 71 -10.31 9.02 -1.04
N ASP A 72 -10.27 10.23 -1.60
CA ASP A 72 -9.10 10.68 -2.35
C ASP A 72 -7.90 11.00 -1.44
N ALA A 73 -8.12 11.78 -0.38
CA ALA A 73 -7.07 12.27 0.51
C ALA A 73 -6.40 11.15 1.30
N LEU A 74 -7.09 10.04 1.53
CA LEU A 74 -6.58 8.86 2.21
C LEU A 74 -6.49 7.67 1.25
N SER A 75 -6.31 7.86 -0.07
CA SER A 75 -6.39 6.73 -1.03
C SER A 75 -5.26 5.70 -0.89
N THR A 76 -4.08 6.13 -0.44
CA THR A 76 -2.87 5.30 -0.21
C THR A 76 -2.21 5.63 1.13
N ASP A 77 -1.33 4.77 1.65
CA ASP A 77 -0.64 5.04 2.92
C ASP A 77 0.22 6.30 2.87
N ASP A 78 0.80 6.63 1.72
CA ASP A 78 1.59 7.85 1.55
C ASP A 78 0.70 9.10 1.58
N LYS A 79 -0.49 9.04 0.95
CA LYS A 79 -1.48 10.11 1.06
C LYS A 79 -2.02 10.26 2.47
N LEU A 80 -2.28 9.16 3.19
CA LEU A 80 -2.66 9.17 4.61
C LEU A 80 -1.59 9.87 5.46
N LYS A 81 -0.31 9.54 5.27
CA LYS A 81 0.81 10.19 5.99
C LYS A 81 0.90 11.67 5.65
N ALA A 82 0.75 12.04 4.38
CA ALA A 82 0.76 13.43 3.95
C ALA A 82 -0.42 14.23 4.55
N PHE A 83 -1.62 13.65 4.56
CA PHE A 83 -2.79 14.22 5.22
C PHE A 83 -2.52 14.45 6.71
N HIS A 84 -2.01 13.42 7.40
CA HIS A 84 -1.70 13.53 8.83
C HIS A 84 -0.65 14.61 9.09
N LEU A 85 0.43 14.64 8.32
CA LEU A 85 1.49 15.63 8.51
C LEU A 85 0.92 17.05 8.40
N ARG A 86 0.29 17.36 7.27
CA ARG A 86 -0.17 18.72 6.97
C ARG A 86 -1.26 19.18 7.94
N TYR A 87 -2.34 18.42 8.05
CA TYR A 87 -3.54 18.90 8.74
C TYR A 87 -3.56 18.59 10.23
N CYS A 88 -2.78 17.61 10.70
CA CYS A 88 -2.81 17.16 12.09
C CYS A 88 -1.53 17.47 12.88
N LYS A 89 -0.39 17.70 12.21
CA LYS A 89 0.87 18.08 12.87
C LYS A 89 1.24 19.52 12.59
N GLU A 90 1.16 19.93 11.33
CA GLU A 90 1.51 21.29 10.90
C GLU A 90 0.35 22.27 11.09
N ASN A 91 -0.87 21.75 11.27
CA ASN A 91 -2.11 22.51 11.43
C ASN A 91 -2.42 23.40 10.21
N ASP A 92 -2.08 22.91 9.02
CA ASP A 92 -2.54 23.50 7.75
C ASP A 92 -4.07 23.56 7.73
N LEU A 93 -4.62 24.57 7.05
CA LEU A 93 -6.05 24.70 6.88
C LEU A 93 -6.58 23.60 5.92
N ASN A 94 -7.54 22.82 6.39
CA ASN A 94 -8.28 21.87 5.56
C ASN A 94 -9.66 22.46 5.21
N LEU A 95 -10.01 22.47 3.92
CA LEU A 95 -11.26 23.08 3.44
C LEU A 95 -12.50 22.22 3.71
N TYR A 96 -12.33 20.93 3.97
CA TYR A 96 -13.43 19.97 4.14
C TYR A 96 -13.62 19.60 5.61
N PHE A 97 -12.53 19.50 6.38
CA PHE A 97 -12.58 19.07 7.78
C PHE A 97 -12.03 20.14 8.71
N TYR A 98 -12.77 20.47 9.76
CA TYR A 98 -12.35 21.45 10.77
C TYR A 98 -12.90 21.12 12.16
N GLY A 99 -12.33 21.77 13.18
CA GLY A 99 -12.74 21.62 14.58
C GLY A 99 -12.70 20.17 15.07
N ASN A 100 -13.73 19.76 15.81
CA ASN A 100 -13.81 18.44 16.42
C ASN A 100 -13.78 17.30 15.38
N LYS A 101 -14.37 17.53 14.20
CA LYS A 101 -14.37 16.54 13.11
C LYS A 101 -12.94 16.28 12.62
N LEU A 102 -12.17 17.33 12.35
CA LEU A 102 -10.76 17.18 11.97
C LEU A 102 -9.94 16.53 13.08
N ASN A 103 -10.15 16.91 14.35
CA ASN A 103 -9.42 16.34 15.48
C ASN A 103 -9.61 14.82 15.58
N GLU A 104 -10.85 14.33 15.40
CA GLU A 104 -11.14 12.90 15.46
C GLU A 104 -10.56 12.15 14.25
N ILE A 105 -10.64 12.73 13.04
CA ILE A 105 -9.97 12.19 11.85
C ILE A 105 -8.47 12.08 12.09
N CYS A 106 -7.85 13.12 12.66
CA CYS A 106 -6.43 13.15 12.99
C CYS A 106 -6.02 12.09 14.01
N ARG A 107 -6.85 11.86 15.04
CA ARG A 107 -6.64 10.79 16.01
C ARG A 107 -6.63 9.42 15.33
N ILE A 108 -7.65 9.13 14.51
CA ILE A 108 -7.77 7.86 13.80
C ILE A 108 -6.63 7.67 12.79
N ALA A 109 -6.29 8.70 12.02
CA ALA A 109 -5.19 8.66 11.07
C ALA A 109 -3.85 8.31 11.74
N GLY A 110 -3.56 8.88 12.92
CA GLY A 110 -2.37 8.57 13.70
C GLY A 110 -2.33 7.11 14.18
N GLU A 111 -3.44 6.61 14.69
CA GLU A 111 -3.59 5.22 15.14
C GLU A 111 -3.37 4.24 13.97
N SER A 112 -4.02 4.49 12.83
CA SER A 112 -3.91 3.62 11.66
C SER A 112 -2.51 3.60 11.04
N ILE A 113 -1.78 4.72 11.06
CA ILE A 113 -0.36 4.75 10.63
C ILE A 113 0.52 3.89 11.53
N PHE A 114 0.23 3.83 12.84
CA PHE A 114 0.97 2.98 13.78
C PHE A 114 0.61 1.51 13.60
N GLU A 115 -0.68 1.19 13.51
CA GLU A 115 -1.19 -0.16 13.31
C GLU A 115 -0.68 -0.78 12.01
N GLY A 116 -0.68 -0.03 10.91
CA GLY A 116 -0.15 -0.49 9.62
C GLY A 116 1.36 -0.74 9.59
N LYS A 117 2.13 -0.25 10.57
CA LYS A 117 3.56 -0.62 10.73
C LYS A 117 3.76 -1.93 11.49
N SER A 118 2.73 -2.41 12.19
CA SER A 118 2.78 -3.62 13.03
C SER A 118 2.30 -4.89 12.33
N LEU A 119 1.75 -4.75 11.11
CA LEU A 119 1.30 -5.81 10.20
C LEU A 119 2.38 -6.08 9.13
#